data_AF-A0A1A8D541-F1
#
_entry.id   AF-A0A1A8D541-F1
#
_cell.length_a   1.000
_cell.length_b   1.000
_cell.length_c   1.000
_cell.angle_alpha   90.00
_cell.angle_beta   90.00
_cell.angle_gamma   90.00
#
_symmetry.space_group_name_H-M   'P 1'
#
loop_
_entity.id
_entity.type
_entity.pdbx_description
1 polymer ?
#
loop_
_entity_poly.entity_id
_entity_poly.type
_entity_poly.pdbx_seq_one_letter_code
_entity_poly.pdbx_strand_id
1 'polypeptide(L)'
;NKTIDTRIQQSQVSPQQVSMTFLPGEEKLMDVEVFAPTKGPLDLYILMDFSNSMSDDLDNLKKMGNDLASLVRNMSDDYTIGFGKFVDKVIEPQTDMRPVKLLQPWPNSDPPFSFQNVIKLTGDSTHFISELQKERISGNLDAPEGGFDAILQAAVCEEKIGWRKYST
;
A
#
# COMPACT_ATOMS: atom_id res chain seq x y z
N ASN A 1 14.45 -8.16 31.52
CA ASN A 1 14.81 -7.76 30.14
C ASN A 1 14.86 -8.99 29.26
N LYS A 2 13.95 -9.10 28.28
CA LYS A 2 14.05 -10.14 27.26
C LYS A 2 15.10 -9.70 26.25
N THR A 3 16.18 -10.45 26.14
CA THR A 3 17.21 -10.26 25.12
C THR A 3 16.64 -10.61 23.74
N ILE A 4 17.19 -10.00 22.69
CA ILE A 4 16.81 -10.28 21.29
C ILE A 4 17.04 -11.77 20.98
N ASP A 5 16.04 -12.44 20.42
CA ASP A 5 16.18 -13.81 19.89
C ASP A 5 16.23 -13.76 18.36
N THR A 6 17.43 -13.87 17.80
CA THR A 6 17.67 -13.78 16.36
C THR A 6 17.17 -14.99 15.57
N ARG A 7 16.70 -16.05 16.24
CA ARG A 7 16.10 -17.23 15.57
C ARG A 7 14.66 -16.95 15.14
N ILE A 8 14.00 -15.97 15.74
CA ILE A 8 12.65 -15.55 15.38
C ILE A 8 12.75 -14.66 14.14
N GLN A 9 12.05 -15.01 13.06
CA GLN A 9 11.97 -14.22 11.83
C GLN A 9 11.02 -13.02 11.99
N GLN A 10 11.23 -12.22 13.04
CA GLN A 10 10.42 -11.04 13.34
C GLN A 10 11.30 -9.91 13.87
N SER A 11 10.96 -8.68 13.48
CA SER A 11 11.59 -7.47 14.00
C SER A 11 11.37 -7.34 15.51
N GLN A 12 12.45 -7.05 16.23
CA GLN A 12 12.48 -7.01 17.69
C GLN A 12 13.23 -5.77 18.18
N VAL A 13 12.79 -5.23 19.30
CA VAL A 13 13.45 -4.14 20.02
C VAL A 13 13.61 -4.55 21.49
N SER A 14 14.77 -4.26 22.08
CA SER A 14 15.06 -4.51 23.50
C SER A 14 15.77 -3.30 24.12
N PRO A 15 15.44 -2.90 25.37
CA PRO A 15 14.37 -3.43 26.22
C PRO A 15 12.97 -2.94 25.78
N GLN A 16 11.92 -3.74 26.05
CA GLN A 16 10.54 -3.39 25.66
C GLN A 16 9.86 -2.42 26.65
N GLN A 17 10.40 -2.31 27.87
CA GLN A 17 9.89 -1.43 28.90
C GLN A 17 11.05 -0.97 29.78
N VAL A 18 11.10 0.34 30.04
CA VAL A 18 12.09 0.96 30.93
C VAL A 18 11.39 1.97 31.82
N SER A 19 11.80 2.00 33.10
CA SER A 19 11.36 2.99 34.07
C SER A 19 12.57 3.81 34.50
N MET A 20 12.46 5.14 34.44
CA MET A 20 13.53 6.07 34.82
C MET A 20 12.98 7.18 35.72
N THR A 21 13.78 7.61 36.67
CA THR A 21 13.51 8.77 37.55
C THR A 21 14.57 9.83 37.29
N PHE A 22 14.18 11.10 37.24
CA PHE A 22 15.06 12.23 36.94
C PHE A 22 14.93 13.34 37.99
N LEU A 23 16.03 14.04 38.24
CA LEU A 23 16.05 15.36 38.88
C LEU A 23 16.04 16.48 37.82
N PRO A 24 15.64 17.72 38.17
CA PRO A 24 15.74 18.86 37.26
C PRO A 24 17.18 19.05 36.74
N GLY A 25 17.35 18.96 35.42
CA GLY A 25 18.64 19.09 34.75
C GLY A 25 19.46 17.80 34.63
N GLU A 26 18.95 16.65 35.09
CA GLU A 26 19.62 15.35 34.96
C GLU A 26 19.38 14.74 33.56
N GLU A 27 20.45 14.33 32.88
CA GLU A 27 20.40 13.55 31.64
C GLU A 27 20.69 12.06 31.93
N LYS A 28 20.00 11.16 31.23
CA LYS A 28 20.27 9.71 31.28
C LYS A 28 20.35 9.13 29.88
N LEU A 29 21.30 8.22 29.70
CA LEU A 29 21.47 7.46 28.47
C LEU A 29 20.78 6.09 28.62
N MET A 30 20.22 5.63 27.50
CA MET A 30 19.60 4.31 27.40
C MET A 30 20.05 3.67 26.10
N ASP A 31 20.61 2.47 26.22
CA ASP A 31 20.91 1.65 25.06
C ASP A 31 19.66 0.91 24.61
N VAL A 32 19.37 1.01 23.31
CA VAL A 32 18.27 0.32 22.64
C VAL A 32 18.85 -0.54 21.54
N GLU A 33 18.60 -1.84 21.62
CA GLU A 33 18.98 -2.81 20.60
C GLU A 33 17.80 -3.04 19.66
N VAL A 34 18.07 -3.04 18.36
CA VAL A 34 17.08 -3.31 17.30
C VAL A 34 17.59 -4.46 16.43
N PHE A 35 16.71 -5.42 16.16
CA PHE A 35 16.96 -6.53 15.25
C PHE A 35 15.87 -6.60 14.19
N ALA A 36 16.28 -6.74 12.93
CA ALA A 36 15.41 -7.01 11.80
C ALA A 36 15.88 -8.30 11.10
N PRO A 37 15.00 -9.29 10.90
CA PRO A 37 15.33 -10.52 10.19
C PRO A 37 15.56 -10.26 8.68
N THR A 38 16.36 -11.11 8.03
CA THR A 38 16.59 -11.01 6.58
C THR A 38 15.35 -11.35 5.76
N LYS A 39 14.51 -12.27 6.25
CA LYS A 39 13.26 -12.72 5.60
C LYS A 39 12.12 -12.80 6.64
N GLY A 40 11.50 -11.67 6.93
CA GLY A 40 10.29 -11.60 7.77
C GLY A 40 9.00 -11.65 6.95
N PRO A 41 7.83 -11.72 7.61
CA PRO A 41 6.55 -11.53 6.93
C PRO A 41 6.49 -10.16 6.25
N LEU A 42 6.00 -10.13 5.01
CA LEU A 42 5.94 -8.93 4.17
C LEU A 42 4.52 -8.69 3.67
N ASP A 43 4.00 -7.48 3.85
CA ASP A 43 2.73 -7.05 3.25
C ASP A 43 3.01 -5.98 2.19
N LEU A 44 2.78 -6.30 0.91
CA LEU A 44 2.99 -5.37 -0.21
C LEU A 44 1.63 -4.87 -0.74
N TYR A 45 1.30 -3.62 -0.45
CA TYR A 45 0.12 -2.97 -1.02
C TYR A 45 0.51 -1.98 -2.11
N ILE A 46 0.12 -2.25 -3.34
CA ILE A 46 0.41 -1.38 -4.49
C ILE A 46 -0.73 -0.38 -4.63
N LEU A 47 -0.41 0.89 -4.43
CA LEU A 47 -1.36 1.99 -4.60
C LEU A 47 -0.97 2.78 -5.85
N MET A 48 -1.80 2.73 -6.88
CA MET A 48 -1.48 3.25 -8.21
C MET A 48 -2.43 4.38 -8.63
N ASP A 49 -1.87 5.40 -9.26
CA ASP A 49 -2.62 6.44 -9.96
C ASP A 49 -3.26 5.88 -11.24
N PHE A 50 -4.56 6.12 -11.41
CA PHE A 50 -5.38 5.68 -12.54
C PHE A 50 -5.81 6.82 -13.47
N SER A 51 -5.18 7.98 -13.34
CA SER A 51 -5.25 9.07 -14.31
C SER A 51 -4.92 8.57 -15.72
N ASN A 52 -5.44 9.26 -16.74
CA ASN A 52 -5.31 8.81 -18.12
C ASN A 52 -3.83 8.75 -18.59
N SER A 53 -2.94 9.54 -17.98
CA SER A 53 -1.49 9.47 -18.24
C SER A 53 -0.84 8.15 -17.84
N MET A 54 -1.45 7.37 -16.95
CA MET A 54 -0.90 6.12 -16.41
C MET A 54 -1.29 4.88 -17.24
N SER A 55 -1.84 5.06 -18.44
CA SER A 55 -2.37 3.95 -19.25
C SER A 55 -1.31 2.94 -19.68
N ASP A 56 -0.15 3.40 -20.11
CA ASP A 56 0.97 2.53 -20.50
C ASP A 56 1.63 1.88 -19.28
N ASP A 57 1.71 2.58 -18.16
CA ASP A 57 2.16 2.03 -16.88
C ASP A 57 1.23 0.90 -16.38
N LEU A 58 -0.08 1.04 -16.53
CA LEU A 58 -1.04 -0.01 -16.18
C LEU A 58 -0.83 -1.26 -17.05
N ASP A 59 -0.61 -1.06 -18.34
CA ASP A 59 -0.30 -2.17 -19.26
C ASP A 59 1.01 -2.88 -18.89
N ASN A 60 2.02 -2.12 -18.46
CA ASN A 60 3.28 -2.68 -17.97
C ASN A 60 3.09 -3.45 -16.66
N LEU A 61 2.34 -2.90 -15.70
CA LEU A 61 2.03 -3.57 -14.44
C LEU A 61 1.28 -4.90 -14.67
N LYS A 62 0.31 -4.90 -15.59
CA LYS A 62 -0.41 -6.11 -16.01
C LYS A 62 0.52 -7.17 -16.60
N LYS A 63 1.50 -6.78 -17.43
CA LYS A 63 2.49 -7.70 -17.99
C LYS A 63 3.44 -8.24 -16.92
N MET A 64 3.83 -7.38 -15.98
CA MET A 64 4.76 -7.69 -14.89
C MET A 64 4.13 -8.48 -13.74
N GLY A 65 2.82 -8.73 -13.73
CA GLY A 65 2.16 -9.41 -12.60
C GLY A 65 2.79 -10.75 -12.20
N ASN A 66 3.24 -11.55 -13.18
CA ASN A 66 3.96 -12.81 -12.92
C ASN A 66 5.37 -12.59 -12.35
N ASP A 67 6.08 -11.60 -12.86
CA ASP A 67 7.45 -11.27 -12.43
C ASP A 67 7.43 -10.68 -11.02
N LEU A 68 6.43 -9.87 -10.71
CA LEU A 68 6.20 -9.30 -9.39
C LEU A 68 5.90 -10.38 -8.35
N ALA A 69 5.02 -11.32 -8.67
CA ALA A 69 4.76 -12.47 -7.80
C ALA A 69 6.05 -13.28 -7.55
N SER A 70 6.90 -13.43 -8.57
CA SER A 70 8.19 -14.13 -8.45
C SER A 70 9.20 -13.35 -7.59
N LEU A 71 9.24 -12.03 -7.74
CA LEU A 71 10.11 -11.13 -6.97
C LEU A 71 9.75 -11.16 -5.48
N VAL A 72 8.46 -11.01 -5.16
CA VAL A 72 8.00 -10.95 -3.77
C VAL A 72 8.24 -12.29 -3.06
N ARG A 73 8.02 -13.42 -3.75
CA ARG A 73 8.39 -14.76 -3.25
C ARG A 73 9.87 -14.92 -2.93
N ASN A 74 10.76 -14.25 -3.66
CA ASN A 74 12.19 -14.31 -3.38
C ASN A 74 12.57 -13.50 -2.13
N MET A 75 11.86 -12.39 -1.89
CA MET A 75 12.11 -11.48 -0.77
C MET A 75 11.57 -12.01 0.57
N SER A 76 10.41 -12.66 0.57
CA SER A 76 9.81 -13.24 1.78
C SER A 76 9.10 -14.55 1.48
N ASP A 77 9.26 -15.51 2.39
CA ASP A 77 8.55 -16.78 2.36
C ASP A 77 7.10 -16.65 2.88
N ASP A 78 6.76 -15.52 3.52
CA ASP A 78 5.46 -15.21 4.11
C ASP A 78 4.98 -13.82 3.65
N TYR A 79 4.60 -13.73 2.38
CA TYR A 79 4.15 -12.48 1.78
C TYR A 79 2.64 -12.43 1.54
N THR A 80 2.09 -11.23 1.60
CA THR A 80 0.79 -10.90 1.02
C THR A 80 0.93 -9.75 0.03
N ILE A 81 0.09 -9.75 -1.01
CA ILE A 81 0.06 -8.70 -2.02
C ILE A 81 -1.36 -8.17 -2.19
N GLY A 82 -1.50 -6.86 -2.33
CA GLY A 82 -2.79 -6.16 -2.49
C GLY A 82 -2.68 -5.01 -3.47
N PHE A 83 -3.83 -4.49 -3.89
CA PHE A 83 -3.91 -3.45 -4.91
C PHE A 83 -5.02 -2.44 -4.60
N GLY A 84 -4.67 -1.17 -4.69
CA GLY A 84 -5.58 -0.05 -4.64
C GLY A 84 -5.31 0.91 -5.79
N LYS A 85 -6.35 1.65 -6.16
CA LYS A 85 -6.26 2.66 -7.21
C LYS A 85 -6.87 3.98 -6.76
N PHE A 86 -6.36 5.07 -7.30
CA PHE A 86 -6.89 6.41 -7.04
C PHE A 86 -6.84 7.29 -8.30
N VAL A 87 -7.69 8.31 -8.34
CA VAL A 87 -7.60 9.43 -9.29
C VAL A 87 -7.72 10.70 -8.46
N ASP A 88 -8.90 11.33 -8.40
CA ASP A 88 -9.15 12.50 -7.58
C ASP A 88 -10.60 12.56 -7.07
N LYS A 89 -10.90 13.53 -6.22
CA LYS A 89 -12.23 13.80 -5.69
C LYS A 89 -13.19 14.08 -6.83
N VAL A 90 -14.32 13.36 -6.83
CA VAL A 90 -15.39 13.51 -7.83
C VAL A 90 -16.25 14.74 -7.51
N ILE A 91 -15.64 15.91 -7.65
CA ILE A 91 -16.24 17.22 -7.39
C ILE A 91 -15.54 18.28 -8.24
N GLU A 92 -16.19 19.44 -8.44
CA GLU A 92 -15.55 20.58 -9.08
C GLU A 92 -14.54 21.26 -8.13
N PRO A 93 -13.42 21.82 -8.63
CA PRO A 93 -13.04 21.90 -10.06
C PRO A 93 -12.24 20.69 -10.59
N GLN A 94 -11.97 19.66 -9.77
CA GLN A 94 -11.11 18.53 -10.14
C GLN A 94 -11.73 17.67 -11.24
N THR A 95 -13.05 17.47 -11.20
CA THR A 95 -13.77 16.60 -12.13
C THR A 95 -14.78 17.39 -12.98
N ASP A 96 -14.87 17.06 -14.27
CA ASP A 96 -15.93 17.56 -15.15
C ASP A 96 -17.27 16.87 -14.84
N MET A 97 -18.20 17.61 -14.26
CA MET A 97 -19.47 17.10 -13.76
C MET A 97 -20.55 16.90 -14.84
N ARG A 98 -20.23 17.11 -16.12
CA ARG A 98 -21.19 16.82 -17.21
C ARG A 98 -21.50 15.31 -17.22
N PRO A 99 -22.77 14.89 -17.37
CA PRO A 99 -23.13 13.46 -17.29
C PRO A 99 -22.32 12.56 -18.24
N VAL A 100 -21.99 13.05 -19.44
CA VAL A 100 -21.17 12.30 -20.40
C VAL A 100 -19.73 12.09 -19.92
N LYS A 101 -19.18 13.02 -19.15
CA LYS A 101 -17.82 12.95 -18.58
C LYS A 101 -17.77 12.16 -17.28
N LEU A 102 -18.83 12.20 -16.48
CA LEU A 102 -18.97 11.32 -15.32
C LEU A 102 -19.14 9.84 -15.72
N LEU A 103 -19.70 9.56 -16.90
CA LEU A 103 -19.74 8.20 -17.43
C LEU A 103 -18.41 7.75 -18.01
N GLN A 104 -17.72 8.66 -18.72
CA GLN A 104 -16.51 8.34 -19.46
C GLN A 104 -15.65 9.61 -19.65
N PRO A 105 -14.73 9.91 -18.71
CA PRO A 105 -13.89 11.11 -18.80
C PRO A 105 -12.98 11.09 -20.04
N TRP A 106 -12.49 9.90 -20.42
CA TRP A 106 -11.62 9.64 -21.57
C TRP A 106 -12.10 8.45 -22.41
N PRO A 107 -11.76 8.37 -23.72
CA PRO A 107 -12.11 7.19 -24.52
C PRO A 107 -11.61 5.89 -23.88
N ASN A 108 -12.49 4.91 -23.78
CA ASN A 108 -12.24 3.63 -23.11
C ASN A 108 -11.83 3.73 -21.62
N SER A 109 -12.24 4.77 -20.90
CA SER A 109 -12.01 4.89 -19.46
C SER A 109 -13.21 4.47 -18.61
N ASP A 110 -12.94 4.18 -17.34
CA ASP A 110 -13.95 4.08 -16.29
C ASP A 110 -14.39 5.48 -15.80
N PRO A 111 -15.56 5.58 -15.13
CA PRO A 111 -15.97 6.78 -14.40
C PRO A 111 -14.91 7.30 -13.42
N PRO A 112 -14.87 8.62 -13.13
CA PRO A 112 -13.97 9.19 -12.13
C PRO A 112 -14.30 8.67 -10.73
N PHE A 113 -13.28 8.46 -9.91
CA PHE A 113 -13.39 8.04 -8.51
C PHE A 113 -12.20 8.57 -7.72
N SER A 114 -12.36 8.69 -6.40
CA SER A 114 -11.26 9.14 -5.52
C SER A 114 -10.31 7.99 -5.17
N PHE A 115 -10.78 7.00 -4.41
CA PHE A 115 -9.98 5.83 -4.02
C PHE A 115 -10.83 4.56 -4.04
N GLN A 116 -10.24 3.46 -4.49
CA GLN A 116 -10.83 2.13 -4.42
C GLN A 116 -9.79 1.11 -3.95
N ASN A 117 -10.12 0.37 -2.89
CA ASN A 117 -9.42 -0.85 -2.52
C ASN A 117 -9.97 -2.01 -3.37
N VAL A 118 -9.20 -2.43 -4.37
CA VAL A 118 -9.63 -3.44 -5.34
C VAL A 118 -9.32 -4.84 -4.84
N ILE A 119 -8.08 -5.06 -4.39
CA ILE A 119 -7.58 -6.36 -3.96
C ILE A 119 -7.08 -6.22 -2.53
N LYS A 120 -7.84 -6.83 -1.60
CA LYS A 120 -7.39 -7.02 -0.22
C LYS A 120 -6.12 -7.87 -0.21
N LEU A 121 -5.18 -7.57 0.69
CA LEU A 121 -3.94 -8.32 0.87
C LEU A 121 -4.21 -9.83 0.93
N THR A 122 -3.55 -10.57 0.03
CA THR A 122 -3.73 -12.01 -0.14
C THR A 122 -2.40 -12.69 -0.49
N GLY A 123 -2.24 -13.96 -0.12
CA GLY A 123 -1.13 -14.81 -0.59
C GLY A 123 -1.40 -15.46 -1.96
N ASP A 124 -2.61 -15.29 -2.51
CA ASP A 124 -2.99 -15.86 -3.81
C ASP A 124 -2.57 -14.92 -4.96
N SER A 125 -1.38 -15.16 -5.51
CA SER A 125 -0.86 -14.41 -6.64
C SER A 125 -1.71 -14.56 -7.91
N THR A 126 -2.37 -15.71 -8.09
CA THR A 126 -3.21 -15.95 -9.28
C THR A 126 -4.48 -15.10 -9.20
N HIS A 127 -5.09 -15.03 -8.02
CA HIS A 127 -6.19 -14.11 -7.76
C HIS A 127 -5.76 -12.66 -8.03
N PHE A 128 -4.62 -12.23 -7.47
CA PHE A 128 -4.09 -10.88 -7.68
C PHE A 128 -3.95 -10.54 -9.17
N ILE A 129 -3.29 -11.40 -9.94
CA ILE A 129 -3.09 -11.19 -11.38
C ILE A 129 -4.43 -11.14 -12.11
N SER A 130 -5.36 -12.05 -11.80
CA SER A 130 -6.66 -12.14 -12.47
C SER A 130 -7.53 -10.90 -12.28
N GLU A 131 -7.51 -10.29 -11.08
CA GLU A 131 -8.23 -9.04 -10.82
C GLU A 131 -7.52 -7.86 -11.49
N LEU A 132 -6.19 -7.79 -11.38
CA LEU A 132 -5.39 -6.73 -11.99
C LEU A 132 -5.60 -6.64 -13.51
N GLN A 133 -5.80 -7.77 -14.22
CA GLN A 133 -6.06 -7.75 -15.66
C GLN A 133 -7.37 -7.03 -16.04
N LYS A 134 -8.37 -7.01 -15.14
CA LYS A 134 -9.69 -6.39 -15.39
C LYS A 134 -9.67 -4.87 -15.26
N GLU A 135 -8.63 -4.33 -14.65
CA GLU A 135 -8.52 -2.91 -14.34
C GLU A 135 -8.41 -2.05 -15.60
N ARG A 136 -8.99 -0.86 -15.56
CA ARG A 136 -9.00 0.09 -16.66
C ARG A 136 -8.78 1.50 -16.13
N ILE A 137 -8.08 2.32 -16.90
CA ILE A 137 -7.81 3.72 -16.54
C ILE A 137 -9.09 4.52 -16.37
N SER A 138 -8.99 5.61 -15.63
CA SER A 138 -10.03 6.62 -15.44
C SER A 138 -9.42 8.00 -15.74
N GLY A 139 -9.94 9.06 -15.13
CA GLY A 139 -9.31 10.37 -15.19
C GLY A 139 -10.19 11.50 -14.66
N ASN A 140 -9.55 12.63 -14.43
CA ASN A 140 -10.07 13.90 -13.96
C ASN A 140 -9.76 15.01 -14.99
N LEU A 141 -9.96 16.28 -14.60
CA LEU A 141 -9.77 17.45 -15.45
C LEU A 141 -8.42 18.15 -15.20
N ASP A 142 -7.98 18.22 -13.96
CA ASP A 142 -6.72 18.84 -13.55
C ASP A 142 -5.56 17.83 -13.47
N ALA A 143 -4.35 18.33 -13.23
CA ALA A 143 -3.14 17.50 -13.18
C ALA A 143 -2.76 17.00 -11.77
N PRO A 144 -3.03 17.74 -10.67
CA PRO A 144 -2.91 17.18 -9.33
C PRO A 144 -3.95 16.08 -9.10
N GLU A 145 -3.61 15.12 -8.25
CA GLU A 145 -4.44 13.95 -7.96
C GLU A 145 -4.69 13.79 -6.46
N GLY A 146 -5.71 13.01 -6.11
CA GLY A 146 -6.14 12.72 -4.75
C GLY A 146 -5.31 11.67 -4.00
N GLY A 147 -4.02 11.50 -4.33
CA GLY A 147 -3.19 10.41 -3.82
C GLY A 147 -3.07 10.35 -2.29
N PHE A 148 -3.08 11.49 -1.60
CA PHE A 148 -3.00 11.52 -0.14
C PHE A 148 -4.27 11.04 0.56
N ASP A 149 -5.45 11.22 -0.05
CA ASP A 149 -6.67 10.57 0.47
C ASP A 149 -6.52 9.05 0.43
N ALA A 150 -5.99 8.54 -0.69
CA ALA A 150 -5.81 7.13 -0.90
C ALA A 150 -4.77 6.51 0.05
N ILE A 151 -3.64 7.21 0.28
CA ILE A 151 -2.63 6.80 1.27
C ILE A 151 -3.23 6.75 2.68
N LEU A 152 -4.01 7.77 3.07
CA LEU A 152 -4.66 7.80 4.39
C LEU A 152 -5.61 6.61 4.58
N GLN A 153 -6.46 6.33 3.59
CA GLN A 153 -7.38 5.19 3.65
C GLN A 153 -6.63 3.85 3.66
N ALA A 154 -5.59 3.71 2.84
CA ALA A 154 -4.76 2.50 2.80
C ALA A 154 -4.03 2.27 4.12
N ALA A 155 -3.58 3.32 4.82
CA ALA A 155 -2.89 3.19 6.10
C ALA A 155 -3.85 2.89 7.27
N VAL A 156 -5.01 3.55 7.33
CA VAL A 156 -5.90 3.48 8.51
C VAL A 156 -6.91 2.33 8.44
N CYS A 157 -7.34 1.91 7.24
CA CYS A 157 -8.35 0.88 7.09
C CYS A 157 -7.77 -0.55 7.19
N GLU A 158 -7.05 -0.85 8.28
CA GLU A 158 -6.31 -2.10 8.51
C GLU A 158 -7.09 -3.37 8.13
N GLU A 159 -8.35 -3.51 8.59
CA GLU A 159 -9.14 -4.72 8.31
C GLU A 159 -9.59 -4.84 6.84
N LYS A 160 -9.83 -3.70 6.18
CA LYS A 160 -10.28 -3.65 4.78
C LYS A 160 -9.12 -3.92 3.83
N ILE A 161 -7.94 -3.39 4.14
CA ILE A 161 -6.70 -3.59 3.39
C ILE A 161 -6.09 -4.96 3.69
N GLY A 162 -6.16 -5.39 4.95
CA GLY A 162 -5.68 -6.69 5.43
C GLY A 162 -4.30 -6.66 6.11
N TRP A 163 -3.84 -5.51 6.61
CA TRP A 163 -2.53 -5.38 7.26
C TRP A 163 -2.41 -6.35 8.45
N ARG A 164 -1.31 -7.11 8.50
CA ARG A 164 -1.04 -8.05 9.59
C ARG A 164 -0.26 -7.36 10.72
N LYS A 165 -0.65 -7.63 11.96
CA LYS A 165 -0.04 -7.02 13.17
C LYS A 165 1.46 -7.23 13.35
N TYR A 166 2.00 -8.28 12.75
CA TYR A 166 3.39 -8.72 12.92
C TYR A 166 4.10 -8.88 11.57
N SER A 167 3.63 -8.19 10.54
CA SER A 167 4.29 -8.06 9.25
C SER A 167 4.98 -6.71 9.15
N THR A 168 6.06 -6.65 8.37
CA THR A 168 6.58 -5.38 7.85
C THR A 168 5.91 -5.05 6.53
#